data_AF-A0A9W8NTA1-F1
#
_entry.id   AF-A0A9W8NTA1-F1
#
_cell.length_a   1.000
_cell.length_b   1.000
_cell.length_c   1.000
_cell.angle_alpha   90.00
_cell.angle_beta   90.00
_cell.angle_gamma   90.00
#
_symmetry.space_group_name_H-M   'P 1'
#
loop_
_entity.id
_entity.type
_entity.pdbx_description
1 polymer ?
#
loop_
_entity_poly.entity_id
_entity_poly.type
_entity_poly.pdbx_seq_one_letter_code
_entity_poly.pdbx_strand_id
1 'polypeptide(L)'
;MLEFLPPKISSSHSESLNITHFFSQQCPSTETLEILQKLCCLPLPDTTTIHRLNAISHEHWLKGVQSVRYAHVSNVEMNFPCWILSYWTTMLLHVSHIHCPWVQNHDWLDKLRKCPDKEVRDEAQATFQLLAKVRWTAPKSGFSDKLPIHSLWRTLGMHWMSSTVVDNALEMWLRSWLPCLGARTRTTMDT
;
A
#
# COMPACT_ATOMS: atom_id res chain seq x y z
N MET A 1 4.80 12.69 -9.26
CA MET A 1 3.75 12.26 -8.30
C MET A 1 3.50 10.80 -8.58
N LEU A 2 3.44 9.93 -7.57
CA LEU A 2 3.49 8.47 -7.79
C LEU A 2 2.34 8.00 -8.68
N GLU A 3 2.67 7.49 -9.87
CA GLU A 3 1.74 6.93 -10.86
C GLU A 3 1.54 5.42 -10.66
N PHE A 4 1.52 4.94 -9.41
CA PHE A 4 1.10 3.56 -9.18
C PHE A 4 -0.42 3.52 -9.32
N LEU A 5 -0.90 3.10 -10.49
CA LEU A 5 -2.32 2.83 -10.70
C LEU A 5 -2.61 1.43 -10.16
N PRO A 6 -3.20 1.30 -8.96
CA PRO A 6 -3.55 -0.02 -8.45
C PRO A 6 -4.58 -0.66 -9.39
N PRO A 7 -4.59 -2.00 -9.51
CA PRO A 7 -5.65 -2.69 -10.23
C PRO A 7 -6.99 -2.34 -9.62
N LYS A 8 -7.99 -2.08 -10.48
CA LYS A 8 -9.35 -1.76 -10.04
C LYS A 8 -9.90 -2.94 -9.24
N ILE A 9 -10.53 -2.68 -8.10
CA ILE A 9 -11.29 -3.71 -7.39
C ILE A 9 -12.66 -3.79 -8.05
N SER A 10 -13.08 -4.99 -8.42
CA SER A 10 -14.38 -5.21 -9.05
C SER A 10 -15.49 -4.82 -8.08
N SER A 11 -16.42 -3.95 -8.51
CA SER A 11 -17.56 -3.59 -7.68
C SER A 11 -18.49 -4.80 -7.55
N SER A 12 -18.90 -5.08 -6.31
CA SER A 12 -19.65 -6.27 -5.89
C SER A 12 -21.13 -6.26 -6.34
N HIS A 13 -21.41 -5.94 -7.60
CA HIS A 13 -22.77 -5.84 -8.14
C HIS A 13 -23.25 -7.04 -8.95
N SER A 14 -22.44 -8.09 -9.12
CA SER A 14 -22.90 -9.29 -9.83
C SER A 14 -23.43 -10.36 -8.88
N GLU A 15 -24.66 -10.75 -9.16
CA GLU A 15 -25.33 -12.02 -8.82
C GLU A 15 -24.36 -13.12 -8.40
N SER A 16 -24.66 -13.79 -7.27
CA SER A 16 -23.92 -14.90 -6.65
C SER A 16 -22.84 -15.55 -7.53
N LEU A 17 -21.65 -14.93 -7.56
CA LEU A 17 -20.51 -15.45 -8.30
C LEU A 17 -20.18 -16.84 -7.76
N ASN A 18 -20.28 -17.85 -8.61
CA ASN A 18 -19.99 -19.22 -8.21
C ASN A 18 -18.48 -19.39 -8.08
N ILE A 19 -18.01 -19.52 -6.84
CA ILE A 19 -16.59 -19.56 -6.50
C ILE A 19 -15.89 -20.75 -7.17
N THR A 20 -16.61 -21.84 -7.43
CA THR A 20 -16.05 -23.01 -8.11
C THR A 20 -15.58 -22.71 -9.53
N HIS A 21 -16.14 -21.69 -10.19
CA HIS A 21 -15.77 -21.29 -11.56
C HIS A 21 -14.38 -20.64 -11.62
N PHE A 22 -13.83 -20.22 -10.49
CA PHE A 22 -12.45 -19.74 -10.42
C PHE A 22 -11.44 -20.86 -10.52
N PHE A 23 -11.81 -22.11 -10.25
CA PHE A 23 -10.87 -23.23 -10.24
C PHE A 23 -10.97 -24.05 -11.53
N SER A 24 -9.82 -24.44 -12.07
CA SER A 24 -9.74 -25.23 -13.30
C SER A 24 -8.75 -26.38 -13.15
N GLN A 25 -9.10 -27.53 -13.71
CA GLN A 25 -8.21 -28.69 -13.80
C GLN A 25 -7.21 -28.57 -14.95
N GLN A 26 -7.39 -27.58 -15.84
CA GLN A 26 -6.47 -27.34 -16.95
C GLN A 26 -5.15 -26.77 -16.45
N CYS A 27 -4.05 -27.08 -17.14
CA CYS A 27 -2.75 -26.50 -16.83
C CYS A 27 -2.77 -24.97 -16.97
N PRO A 28 -2.04 -24.24 -16.11
CA PRO A 28 -1.87 -22.80 -16.29
C PRO A 28 -1.03 -22.50 -17.53
N SER A 29 -1.18 -21.30 -18.07
CA SER A 29 -0.27 -20.78 -19.10
C SER A 29 1.17 -20.76 -18.59
N THR A 30 2.13 -21.18 -19.42
CA THR A 30 3.56 -21.26 -19.07
C THR A 30 4.31 -19.94 -19.23
N GLU A 31 3.72 -18.98 -19.94
CA GLU A 31 4.36 -17.69 -20.24
C GLU A 31 4.25 -16.71 -19.07
N THR A 32 5.25 -16.74 -18.19
CA THR A 32 5.30 -15.90 -16.97
C THR A 32 5.20 -14.40 -17.28
N LEU A 33 5.83 -13.92 -18.36
CA LEU A 33 5.80 -12.50 -18.73
C LEU A 33 4.40 -12.06 -19.18
N GLU A 34 3.72 -12.88 -19.99
CA GLU A 34 2.36 -12.61 -20.46
C GLU A 34 1.38 -12.57 -19.28
N ILE A 35 1.54 -13.50 -18.33
CA ILE A 35 0.77 -13.51 -17.08
C ILE A 35 0.94 -12.17 -16.36
N LEU A 36 2.18 -11.74 -16.09
CA LEU A 36 2.44 -10.51 -15.36
C LEU A 36 1.85 -9.28 -16.06
N GLN A 37 1.99 -9.19 -17.39
CA GLN A 37 1.40 -8.10 -18.18
C GLN A 37 -0.13 -8.06 -18.05
N LYS A 38 -0.79 -9.23 -18.11
CA LYS A 38 -2.24 -9.31 -17.94
C LYS A 38 -2.68 -8.96 -16.52
N LEU A 39 -1.96 -9.42 -15.49
CA LEU A 39 -2.30 -9.11 -14.10
C LEU A 39 -2.30 -7.60 -13.81
N CYS A 40 -1.42 -6.84 -14.45
CA CYS A 40 -1.40 -5.37 -14.33
C CYS A 40 -2.68 -4.71 -14.87
N CYS A 41 -3.35 -5.35 -15.83
CA CYS A 41 -4.54 -4.80 -16.50
C CYS A 41 -5.85 -5.35 -15.95
N LEU A 42 -5.81 -6.48 -15.24
CA LEU A 42 -7.00 -7.17 -14.75
C LEU A 42 -7.48 -6.62 -13.40
N PRO A 43 -8.80 -6.46 -13.21
CA PRO A 43 -9.33 -6.02 -11.94
C PRO A 43 -9.22 -7.14 -10.88
N LEU A 44 -8.95 -6.75 -9.64
CA LEU A 44 -9.00 -7.68 -8.51
C LEU A 44 -10.45 -8.13 -8.25
N PRO A 45 -10.69 -9.39 -7.84
CA PRO A 45 -11.96 -9.76 -7.24
C PRO A 45 -12.21 -8.92 -5.98
N ASP A 46 -13.46 -8.83 -5.52
CA ASP A 46 -13.77 -8.15 -4.28
C ASP A 46 -13.17 -8.87 -3.06
N THR A 47 -13.06 -8.15 -1.94
CA THR A 47 -12.50 -8.65 -0.68
C THR A 47 -13.16 -9.95 -0.22
N THR A 48 -14.49 -10.06 -0.32
CA THR A 48 -15.22 -11.25 0.17
C THR A 48 -14.93 -12.46 -0.70
N THR A 49 -14.85 -12.27 -2.02
CA THR A 49 -14.49 -13.33 -2.98
C THR A 49 -13.07 -13.81 -2.75
N ILE A 50 -12.09 -12.91 -2.57
CA ILE A 50 -10.69 -13.29 -2.29
C ILE A 50 -10.60 -14.11 -1.00
N HIS A 51 -11.27 -13.69 0.08
CA HIS A 51 -11.26 -14.44 1.34
C HIS A 51 -11.87 -15.83 1.21
N ARG A 52 -13.00 -15.96 0.51
CA ARG A 52 -13.63 -17.26 0.29
C ARG A 52 -12.79 -18.18 -0.59
N LEU A 53 -12.18 -17.65 -1.65
CA LEU A 53 -11.27 -18.40 -2.51
C LEU A 53 -10.08 -18.95 -1.73
N ASN A 54 -9.47 -18.14 -0.87
CA ASN A 54 -8.40 -18.59 0.00
C ASN A 54 -8.84 -19.65 1.00
N ALA A 55 -10.06 -19.54 1.55
CA ALA A 55 -10.57 -20.50 2.52
C ALA A 55 -10.75 -21.90 1.91
N ILE A 56 -11.15 -21.99 0.63
CA ILE A 56 -11.44 -23.27 -0.03
C ILE A 56 -10.34 -23.76 -0.97
N SER A 57 -9.30 -22.95 -1.23
CA SER A 57 -8.24 -23.27 -2.19
C SER A 57 -7.53 -24.58 -1.89
N HIS A 58 -7.24 -24.85 -0.61
CA HIS A 58 -6.54 -26.05 -0.18
C HIS A 58 -7.33 -27.33 -0.51
N GLU A 59 -8.64 -27.34 -0.26
CA GLU A 59 -9.49 -28.48 -0.60
C GLU A 59 -9.56 -28.70 -2.11
N HIS A 60 -9.60 -27.62 -2.89
CA HIS A 60 -9.61 -27.69 -4.35
C HIS A 60 -8.27 -28.22 -4.91
N TRP A 61 -7.14 -27.83 -4.32
CA TRP A 61 -5.84 -28.38 -4.70
C TRP A 61 -5.71 -29.87 -4.43
N LEU A 62 -6.25 -30.35 -3.30
CA LEU A 62 -6.32 -31.79 -2.99
C LEU A 62 -7.17 -32.57 -4.00
N LYS A 63 -8.16 -31.92 -4.62
CA LYS A 63 -8.99 -32.47 -5.71
C LYS A 63 -8.33 -32.41 -7.09
N GLY A 64 -7.07 -31.99 -7.17
CA GLY A 64 -6.31 -31.94 -8.43
C GLY A 64 -6.53 -30.69 -9.29
N VAL A 65 -7.04 -29.60 -8.71
CA VAL A 65 -7.08 -28.30 -9.40
C VAL A 65 -5.67 -27.82 -9.67
N GLN A 66 -5.40 -27.41 -10.91
CA GLN A 66 -4.07 -26.99 -11.37
C GLN A 66 -3.95 -25.50 -11.66
N SER A 67 -5.07 -24.81 -11.86
CA SER A 67 -5.07 -23.39 -12.22
C SER A 67 -6.30 -22.64 -11.70
N VAL A 68 -6.19 -21.31 -11.77
CA VAL A 68 -7.19 -20.33 -11.36
C VAL A 68 -7.59 -19.47 -12.55
N ARG A 69 -8.88 -19.15 -12.69
CA ARG A 69 -9.44 -18.29 -13.73
C ARG A 69 -10.01 -17.01 -13.13
N TYR A 70 -10.01 -15.93 -13.92
CA TYR A 70 -10.69 -14.68 -13.58
C TYR A 70 -12.19 -14.79 -13.89
N ALA A 71 -12.92 -15.60 -13.12
CA ALA A 71 -14.34 -15.87 -13.37
C ALA A 71 -15.24 -14.63 -13.23
N HIS A 72 -14.77 -13.58 -12.55
CA HIS A 72 -15.46 -12.30 -12.40
C HIS A 72 -15.23 -11.32 -13.56
N VAL A 73 -14.39 -11.67 -14.53
CA VAL A 73 -14.09 -10.81 -15.70
C VAL A 73 -14.54 -11.53 -16.97
N SER A 74 -15.54 -10.96 -17.64
CA SER A 74 -15.95 -11.42 -18.96
C SER A 74 -14.78 -11.29 -19.95
N ASN A 75 -14.59 -12.29 -20.82
CA ASN A 75 -13.56 -12.33 -21.88
C ASN A 75 -12.13 -12.69 -21.43
N VAL A 76 -11.94 -13.24 -20.22
CA VAL A 76 -10.65 -13.79 -19.81
C VAL A 76 -10.70 -15.32 -19.80
N GLU A 77 -10.24 -15.93 -20.89
CA GLU A 77 -10.19 -17.40 -21.04
C GLU A 77 -8.88 -18.02 -20.55
N MET A 78 -7.98 -17.21 -20.02
CA MET A 78 -6.67 -17.66 -19.56
C MET A 78 -6.73 -18.40 -18.22
N ASN A 79 -5.99 -19.50 -18.12
CA ASN A 79 -5.74 -20.22 -16.88
C ASN A 79 -4.46 -19.71 -16.24
N PHE A 80 -4.55 -19.19 -15.03
CA PHE A 80 -3.42 -18.68 -14.29
C PHE A 80 -2.93 -19.67 -13.22
N PRO A 81 -1.66 -19.59 -12.81
CA PRO A 81 -1.15 -20.45 -11.74
C PRO A 81 -1.87 -20.24 -10.40
N CYS A 82 -1.89 -21.26 -9.55
CA CYS A 82 -2.51 -21.19 -8.22
C CYS A 82 -1.95 -20.11 -7.30
N TRP A 83 -0.69 -19.66 -7.50
CA TRP A 83 -0.09 -18.59 -6.71
C TRP A 83 -0.81 -17.24 -6.87
N ILE A 84 -1.68 -17.10 -7.87
CA ILE A 84 -2.50 -15.90 -8.07
C ILE A 84 -3.38 -15.56 -6.87
N LEU A 85 -3.87 -16.55 -6.11
CA LEU A 85 -4.65 -16.28 -4.90
C LEU A 85 -3.82 -15.51 -3.86
N SER A 86 -2.56 -15.91 -3.68
CA SER A 86 -1.61 -15.21 -2.82
C SER A 86 -1.29 -13.80 -3.34
N TYR A 87 -1.18 -13.64 -4.66
CA TYR A 87 -1.02 -12.34 -5.31
C TYR A 87 -2.22 -11.42 -5.02
N TRP A 88 -3.45 -11.89 -5.26
CA TRP A 88 -4.67 -11.11 -4.98
C TRP A 88 -4.76 -10.67 -3.53
N THR A 89 -4.44 -11.56 -2.60
CA THR A 89 -4.42 -11.27 -1.16
C THR A 89 -3.40 -10.18 -0.83
N THR A 90 -2.18 -10.32 -1.36
CA THR A 90 -1.10 -9.35 -1.15
C THR A 90 -1.45 -7.99 -1.73
N MET A 91 -2.01 -7.96 -2.95
CA MET A 91 -2.44 -6.72 -3.59
C MET A 91 -3.60 -6.08 -2.85
N LEU A 92 -4.58 -6.85 -2.38
CA LEU A 92 -5.69 -6.33 -1.57
C LEU A 92 -5.18 -5.67 -0.29
N LEU A 93 -4.25 -6.31 0.42
CA LEU A 93 -3.60 -5.74 1.60
C LEU A 93 -2.82 -4.46 1.26
N HIS A 94 -2.06 -4.48 0.16
CA HIS A 94 -1.31 -3.31 -0.30
C HIS A 94 -2.23 -2.13 -0.63
N VAL A 95 -3.33 -2.38 -1.36
CA VAL A 95 -4.29 -1.35 -1.73
C VAL A 95 -4.97 -0.78 -0.48
N SER A 96 -5.47 -1.64 0.40
CA SER A 96 -6.21 -1.21 1.60
C SER A 96 -5.34 -0.53 2.66
N HIS A 97 -4.14 -1.05 2.95
CA HIS A 97 -3.31 -0.59 4.08
C HIS A 97 -2.25 0.44 3.68
N ILE A 98 -2.00 0.62 2.39
CA ILE A 98 -0.95 1.51 1.91
C ILE A 98 -1.53 2.48 0.90
N HIS A 99 -2.05 2.00 -0.23
CA HIS A 99 -2.48 2.90 -1.30
C HIS A 99 -3.63 3.83 -0.88
N CYS A 100 -4.73 3.28 -0.35
CA CYS A 100 -5.89 4.07 0.05
C CYS A 100 -5.56 5.16 1.10
N PRO A 101 -4.83 4.87 2.20
CA PRO A 101 -4.39 5.91 3.12
C PRO A 101 -3.51 6.98 2.48
N TRP A 102 -2.63 6.60 1.55
CA TRP A 102 -1.83 7.57 0.82
C TRP A 102 -2.66 8.50 -0.06
N VAL A 103 -3.64 7.98 -0.77
CA VAL A 103 -4.58 8.79 -1.56
C VAL A 103 -5.35 9.75 -0.65
N GLN A 104 -5.84 9.27 0.50
CA GLN A 104 -6.54 10.12 1.47
C GLN A 104 -5.65 11.25 2.00
N ASN A 105 -4.40 10.96 2.33
CA ASN A 105 -3.43 11.97 2.77
C ASN A 105 -3.06 12.95 1.67
N HIS A 106 -2.97 12.48 0.42
CA HIS A 106 -2.75 13.33 -0.73
C HIS A 106 -3.93 14.29 -0.94
N ASP A 107 -5.16 13.78 -0.92
CA ASP A 107 -6.38 14.59 -1.04
C ASP A 107 -6.49 15.60 0.11
N TRP A 108 -6.08 15.21 1.32
CA TRP A 108 -6.01 16.10 2.47
C TRP A 108 -4.97 17.22 2.27
N LEU A 109 -3.76 16.91 1.82
CA LEU A 109 -2.73 17.91 1.51
C LEU A 109 -3.18 18.85 0.40
N ASP A 110 -3.84 18.36 -0.64
CA ASP A 110 -4.37 19.19 -1.72
C ASP A 110 -5.47 20.15 -1.26
N LYS A 111 -6.25 19.77 -0.25
CA LYS A 111 -7.20 20.68 0.41
C LYS A 111 -6.46 21.74 1.23
N LEU A 112 -5.43 21.36 2.00
CA LEU A 112 -4.64 22.32 2.79
C LEU A 112 -3.87 23.33 1.92
N ARG A 113 -3.39 22.93 0.76
CA ARG A 113 -2.76 23.83 -0.22
C ARG A 113 -3.70 24.91 -0.76
N LYS A 114 -5.02 24.74 -0.58
CA LYS A 114 -6.05 25.71 -0.96
C LYS A 114 -6.61 26.47 0.26
N CYS A 115 -6.04 26.24 1.45
CA CYS A 115 -6.46 26.91 2.67
C CYS A 115 -6.20 28.44 2.58
N PRO A 116 -7.10 29.29 3.11
CA PRO A 116 -6.87 30.73 3.17
C PRO A 116 -5.63 31.11 3.98
N ASP A 117 -5.35 30.37 5.06
CA ASP A 117 -4.19 30.58 5.92
C ASP A 117 -2.88 30.35 5.13
N LYS A 118 -2.02 31.38 5.14
CA LYS A 118 -0.76 31.38 4.40
C LYS A 118 0.25 30.38 4.98
N GLU A 119 0.37 30.31 6.30
CA GLU A 119 1.37 29.45 6.94
C GLU A 119 1.05 27.98 6.66
N VAL A 120 -0.22 27.60 6.85
CA VAL A 120 -0.72 26.25 6.57
C VAL A 120 -0.52 25.88 5.10
N ARG A 121 -0.80 26.81 4.19
CA ARG A 121 -0.66 26.57 2.74
C ARG A 121 0.80 26.39 2.34
N ASP A 122 1.70 27.24 2.84
CA ASP A 122 3.13 27.18 2.52
C ASP A 122 3.75 25.88 3.04
N GLU A 123 3.39 25.46 4.27
CA GLU A 123 3.81 24.19 4.87
C GLU A 123 3.26 22.97 4.10
N ALA A 124 1.99 23.01 3.72
CA ALA A 124 1.37 21.95 2.90
C ALA A 124 2.04 21.83 1.52
N GLN A 125 2.42 22.96 0.92
CA GLN A 125 3.12 23.00 -0.36
C GLN A 125 4.55 22.45 -0.25
N ALA A 126 5.28 22.78 0.83
CA ALA A 126 6.61 22.23 1.11
C ALA A 126 6.55 20.71 1.35
N THR A 127 5.60 20.27 2.17
CA THR A 127 5.34 18.84 2.45
C THR A 127 5.02 18.09 1.16
N PHE A 128 4.16 18.63 0.30
CA PHE A 128 3.83 18.04 -1.00
C PHE A 128 5.05 17.86 -1.90
N GLN A 129 5.92 18.88 -1.98
CA GLN A 129 7.15 18.80 -2.78
C GLN A 129 8.15 17.79 -2.22
N LEU A 130 8.24 17.67 -0.89
CA LEU A 130 9.10 16.70 -0.25
C LEU A 130 8.63 15.28 -0.55
N LEU A 131 7.34 15.01 -0.35
CA LEU A 131 6.73 13.70 -0.62
C LEU A 131 6.88 13.27 -2.08
N ALA A 132 6.83 14.21 -3.03
CA ALA A 132 7.07 13.92 -4.44
C ALA A 132 8.49 13.42 -4.75
N LYS A 133 9.48 13.68 -3.87
CA LYS A 133 10.89 13.29 -4.05
C LYS A 133 11.26 11.98 -3.35
N VAL A 134 10.42 11.47 -2.44
CA VAL A 134 10.79 10.32 -1.62
C VAL A 134 10.49 8.99 -2.34
N ARG A 135 11.45 8.06 -2.32
CA ARG A 135 11.30 6.72 -2.92
C ARG A 135 10.48 5.80 -2.02
N TRP A 136 9.40 5.22 -2.56
CA TRP A 136 8.42 4.41 -1.82
C TRP A 136 8.98 3.19 -1.09
N THR A 137 9.89 2.47 -1.73
CA THR A 137 10.49 1.22 -1.24
C THR A 137 11.79 1.44 -0.49
N ALA A 138 12.30 2.68 -0.46
CA ALA A 138 13.52 2.95 0.29
C ALA A 138 13.24 2.77 1.79
N PRO A 139 14.18 2.16 2.54
CA PRO A 139 14.07 2.11 3.98
C PRO A 139 14.11 3.54 4.53
N LYS A 140 13.33 3.79 5.59
CA LYS A 140 13.44 5.03 6.32
C LYS A 140 14.85 5.14 6.91
N SER A 141 15.52 6.26 6.64
CA SER A 141 16.75 6.62 7.35
C SER A 141 16.40 7.53 8.52
N GLY A 142 17.01 7.28 9.68
CA GLY A 142 16.86 8.15 10.86
C GLY A 142 15.75 7.77 11.85
N PHE A 143 14.99 6.70 11.60
CA PHE A 143 14.02 6.11 12.54
C PHE A 143 14.55 4.78 13.10
N SER A 144 14.10 4.39 14.29
CA SER A 144 14.42 3.07 14.86
C SER A 144 13.74 1.92 14.10
N ASP A 145 12.57 2.19 13.51
CA ASP A 145 11.87 1.24 12.66
C ASP A 145 12.58 1.08 11.30
N LYS A 146 12.63 -0.17 10.80
CA LYS A 146 13.14 -0.48 9.45
C LYS A 146 12.02 -0.48 8.41
N LEU A 147 10.91 0.19 8.71
CA LEU A 147 9.78 0.17 7.81
C LEU A 147 10.11 1.01 6.56
N PRO A 148 9.59 0.61 5.40
CA PRO A 148 9.74 1.39 4.18
C PRO A 148 9.05 2.76 4.31
N ILE A 149 9.53 3.72 3.53
CA ILE A 149 9.07 5.12 3.52
C ILE A 149 7.56 5.24 3.32
N HIS A 150 6.93 4.34 2.58
CA HIS A 150 5.48 4.38 2.43
C HIS A 150 4.73 4.26 3.76
N SER A 151 5.32 3.72 4.83
CA SER A 151 4.65 3.72 6.14
C SER A 151 4.58 5.12 6.79
N LEU A 152 5.22 6.15 6.23
CA LEU A 152 5.11 7.54 6.67
C LEU A 152 3.72 8.14 6.42
N TRP A 153 2.85 7.51 5.63
CA TRP A 153 1.46 7.99 5.54
C TRP A 153 0.81 8.09 6.92
N ARG A 154 1.24 7.28 7.89
CA ARG A 154 0.69 7.27 9.25
C ARG A 154 1.00 8.55 10.04
N THR A 155 2.07 9.26 9.69
CA THR A 155 2.43 10.54 10.30
C THR A 155 1.71 11.71 9.63
N LEU A 156 1.05 11.48 8.49
CA LEU A 156 0.26 12.46 7.75
C LEU A 156 -1.23 12.26 8.07
N GLY A 157 -1.97 13.36 8.18
CA GLY A 157 -3.41 13.33 8.44
C GLY A 157 -3.80 13.03 9.90
N MET A 158 -4.99 12.46 10.10
CA MET A 158 -5.60 12.24 11.43
C MET A 158 -5.12 10.97 12.15
N HIS A 159 -4.19 10.22 11.55
CA HIS A 159 -3.71 8.92 12.08
C HIS A 159 -2.57 9.05 13.11
N TRP A 160 -2.31 10.27 13.57
CA TRP A 160 -1.21 10.66 14.45
C TRP A 160 -1.18 9.95 15.82
N MET A 161 -2.30 9.42 16.32
CA MET A 161 -2.40 8.86 17.68
C MET A 161 -2.19 7.34 17.78
N SER A 162 -1.60 6.67 16.78
CA SER A 162 -1.18 5.27 16.96
C SER A 162 0.17 5.20 17.69
N SER A 163 0.35 4.22 18.59
CA SER A 163 1.54 4.12 19.48
C SER A 163 2.88 4.18 18.73
N THR A 164 2.97 3.51 17.57
CA THR A 164 4.18 3.53 16.72
C THR A 164 4.43 4.86 16.02
N VAL A 165 3.40 5.69 15.81
CA VAL A 165 3.55 7.05 15.26
C VAL A 165 4.00 8.03 16.34
N VAL A 166 3.49 7.87 17.56
CA VAL A 166 3.94 8.62 18.72
C VAL A 166 5.42 8.36 19.00
N ASP A 167 5.86 7.10 18.96
CA ASP A 167 7.28 6.74 19.13
C ASP A 167 8.16 7.38 18.03
N ASN A 168 7.74 7.31 16.77
CA ASN A 168 8.46 7.92 15.65
C ASN A 168 8.50 9.46 15.75
N ALA A 169 7.42 10.10 16.21
CA ALA A 169 7.37 11.54 16.42
C ALA A 169 8.26 11.97 17.61
N LEU A 170 8.22 11.23 18.71
CA LEU A 170 9.10 11.44 19.87
C LEU A 170 10.57 11.27 19.48
N GLU A 171 10.91 10.30 18.65
CA GLU A 171 12.28 10.13 18.12
C GLU A 171 12.73 11.32 17.28
N MET A 172 11.87 11.85 16.40
CA MET A 172 12.18 13.07 15.63
C MET A 172 12.42 14.26 16.56
N TRP A 173 11.58 14.43 17.59
CA TRP A 173 11.68 15.54 18.54
C TRP A 173 12.94 15.44 19.41
N LEU A 174 13.22 14.26 19.97
CA LEU A 174 14.43 13.98 20.76
C LEU A 174 15.70 14.29 19.94
N ARG A 175 15.74 13.89 18.67
CA ARG A 175 16.90 14.13 17.79
C ARG A 175 17.05 15.59 17.36
N SER A 176 15.95 16.32 17.18
CA SER A 176 16.01 17.77 16.94
C SER A 176 16.50 18.55 18.16
N TRP A 177 16.27 18.03 19.38
CA TRP A 177 16.63 18.68 20.64
C TRP A 177 18.03 18.33 21.15
N LEU A 178 18.55 17.14 20.84
CA LEU A 178 19.89 16.68 21.27
C LEU A 178 21.04 17.62 20.87
N PRO A 179 21.08 18.20 19.65
CA PRO A 179 22.09 19.20 19.29
C PRO A 179 22.00 20.49 20.11
N CYS A 180 20.78 20.89 20.53
CA CYS A 180 20.57 22.11 21.32
C CYS A 180 21.00 21.95 22.79
N LEU A 181 20.95 20.74 23.33
CA LEU A 181 21.43 20.43 24.69
C LEU A 181 22.97 20.34 24.75
N GLY A 182 23.63 19.95 23.65
CA GLY A 182 25.10 19.87 23.56
C GLY A 182 25.83 21.19 23.32
N ALA A 183 25.12 22.25 22.91
CA ALA A 183 25.73 23.55 22.59
C ALA A 183 25.90 24.50 23.80
N ARG A 184 25.50 24.09 25.02
CA ARG A 184 25.45 24.97 26.20
C ARG A 184 26.59 24.81 27.20
N THR A 185 27.63 24.02 26.92
CA THR A 185 28.71 23.73 27.89
C THR A 185 30.14 24.11 27.45
N ARG A 186 30.32 24.99 26.47
CA ARG A 186 31.65 25.56 26.15
C ARG A 186 31.63 27.08 26.02
N THR A 187 31.48 27.77 27.15
CA THR A 187 31.93 29.16 27.29
C THR A 187 32.28 29.43 28.74
N THR A 188 33.41 28.89 29.21
CA THR A 188 34.12 29.47 30.35
C THR A 188 35.61 29.25 30.18
N MET A 189 36.30 30.38 30.06
CA MET A 189 37.65 30.68 30.53
C MET A 189 38.79 29.87 29.93
N ASP A 190 39.61 30.56 29.14
CA ASP A 190 41.02 30.69 29.48
C ASP A 190 41.49 32.10 29.05
N THR A 191 42.00 32.83 30.04
CA THR A 191 42.68 34.13 30.00
C THR A 191 44.10 34.03 29.48
#